data_AF-A0A660QA99-F1
#
_entry.id   AF-A0A660QA99-F1
#
_cell.length_a   1.000
_cell.length_b   1.000
_cell.length_c   1.000
_cell.angle_alpha   90.00
_cell.angle_beta   90.00
_cell.angle_gamma   90.00
#
_symmetry.space_group_name_H-M   'P 1'
#
loop_
_entity.id
_entity.type
_entity.pdbx_description
1 polymer ?
#
loop_
_entity_poly.entity_id
_entity_poly.type
_entity_poly.pdbx_seq_one_letter_code
_entity_poly.pdbx_strand_id
1 'polypeptide(L)' 'DVRTPGEYAGNHIKGSINIPVSSIATGIQKKAKDKSQAIIVFCHSGARSGAAKKALLQAGYTNVINSGSLHRMRKVLGQ' A
#
# COMPACT_ATOMS: atom_id res chain seq x y z
N ASP A 1 -1.87 -1.80 2.44
CA ASP A 1 -2.38 -0.65 3.22
C ASP A 1 -1.21 0.10 3.82
N VAL A 2 -1.02 1.38 3.47
CA VAL A 2 0.11 2.18 3.97
C VAL A 2 -0.23 3.11 5.14
N ARG A 3 -1.43 2.94 5.71
CA ARG A 3 -1.86 3.63 6.93
C ARG A 3 -1.11 3.13 8.16
N THR A 4 -1.32 3.82 9.29
CA THR A 4 -0.77 3.39 10.57
C THR A 4 -1.33 2.04 11.00
N PRO A 5 -0.61 1.28 11.87
CA PRO A 5 -1.13 0.02 12.41
C PRO A 5 -2.45 0.18 13.16
N GLY A 6 -2.65 1.30 13.87
CA GLY A 6 -3.91 1.60 14.58
C GLY A 6 -5.09 1.77 13.62
N GLU A 7 -4.92 2.54 12.54
CA GLU A 7 -5.95 2.69 11.50
C GLU A 7 -6.30 1.36 10.82
N TYR A 8 -5.30 0.49 10.63
CA TYR A 8 -5.48 -0.83 10.03
C TYR A 8 -6.19 -1.80 10.97
N ALA A 9 -5.81 -1.82 12.25
CA ALA A 9 -6.40 -2.69 13.26
C ALA A 9 -7.89 -2.40 13.48
N GLY A 10 -8.27 -1.11 13.49
CA GLY A 10 -9.68 -0.74 13.63
C GLY A 10 -10.51 -1.08 12.40
N ASN A 11 -9.95 -0.93 11.20
CA ASN A 11 -10.67 -1.24 9.96
C ASN A 11 -9.71 -1.35 8.78
N HIS A 12 -9.78 -2.43 8.00
CA HIS A 12 -8.95 -2.62 6.81
C HIS A 12 -9.68 -3.41 5.72
N ILE A 13 -9.06 -3.49 4.54
CA ILE A 13 -9.54 -4.32 3.43
C ILE A 13 -9.10 -5.76 3.66
N LYS A 14 -10.02 -6.72 3.57
CA LYS A 14 -9.71 -8.13 3.76
C LYS A 14 -8.66 -8.58 2.75
N GLY A 15 -7.62 -9.26 3.23
CA GLY A 15 -6.49 -9.73 2.42
C GLY A 15 -5.41 -8.68 2.13
N SER A 16 -5.61 -7.42 2.54
CA SER A 16 -4.53 -6.43 2.49
C SER A 16 -3.49 -6.70 3.58
N ILE A 17 -2.25 -6.24 3.35
CA ILE A 17 -1.17 -6.28 4.34
C ILE A 17 -0.89 -4.84 4.78
N ASN A 18 -0.72 -4.62 6.08
CA ASN A 18 -0.30 -3.32 6.60
C ASN A 18 1.22 -3.18 6.51
N ILE A 19 1.68 -2.17 5.77
CA ILE A 19 3.07 -1.72 5.78
C ILE A 19 3.02 -0.19 5.78
N PRO A 20 3.21 0.48 6.94
CA PRO A 20 3.11 1.93 7.03
C PRO A 20 4.04 2.64 6.05
N VAL A 21 3.60 3.81 5.56
CA VAL A 21 4.36 4.60 4.57
C VAL A 21 5.78 4.93 5.02
N SER A 22 6.00 5.13 6.32
CA SER A 22 7.32 5.43 6.90
C SER A 22 8.32 4.26 6.76
N SER A 23 7.83 3.02 6.70
CA SER A 23 8.66 1.81 6.62
C SER A 23 8.49 1.04 5.31
N ILE A 24 7.82 1.63 4.30
CA ILE A 24 7.40 0.88 3.12
C ILE A 24 8.57 0.35 2.29
N ALA A 25 9.64 1.13 2.12
CA ALA A 25 10.77 0.77 1.26
C ALA A 25 11.52 -0.48 1.75
N THR A 26 11.61 -0.67 3.06
CA THR A 26 12.28 -1.83 3.69
C THR A 26 11.27 -2.93 4.03
N GLY A 27 10.09 -2.58 4.52
CA GLY A 27 9.06 -3.53 4.93
C GLY A 27 8.54 -4.39 3.77
N ILE A 28 8.42 -3.81 2.58
CA ILE A 28 7.93 -4.52 1.39
C ILE A 28 8.87 -5.64 0.95
N GLN A 29 10.19 -5.51 1.16
CA GLN A 29 11.20 -6.47 0.70
C GLN A 29 11.05 -7.83 1.38
N LYS A 30 10.49 -7.84 2.60
CA LYS A 30 10.17 -9.07 3.33
C LYS A 30 8.95 -9.80 2.78
N LYS A 31 8.13 -9.14 1.95
CA LYS A 31 6.84 -9.65 1.44
C LYS A 31 6.84 -9.87 -0.07
N ALA A 32 7.40 -8.93 -0.84
CA ALA A 32 7.54 -9.00 -2.28
C ALA A 32 9.03 -8.91 -2.64
N LYS A 33 9.67 -10.07 -2.81
CA LYS A 33 11.09 -10.14 -3.21
C LYS A 33 11.27 -9.84 -4.69
N ASP A 34 10.32 -10.29 -5.52
CA ASP A 34 10.26 -9.96 -6.93
C ASP A 34 9.83 -8.50 -7.12
N LYS A 35 10.68 -7.74 -7.81
CA LYS A 35 10.48 -6.31 -8.08
C LYS A 35 9.47 -6.03 -9.19
N SER A 36 9.16 -7.03 -10.00
CA SER A 36 8.16 -6.96 -11.07
C SER A 36 6.73 -7.29 -10.61
N GLN A 37 6.61 -7.87 -9.41
CA GLN A 37 5.32 -8.23 -8.82
C GLN A 37 4.42 -6.99 -8.70
N ALA A 38 3.16 -7.16 -9.07
CA ALA A 38 2.16 -6.11 -8.94
C ALA A 38 1.92 -5.76 -7.46
N ILE A 39 2.12 -4.49 -7.10
CA ILE A 39 1.89 -3.96 -5.76
C ILE A 39 0.85 -2.86 -5.82
N ILE A 40 -0.26 -3.05 -5.11
CA ILE A 40 -1.30 -2.03 -4.98
C ILE A 40 -1.14 -1.35 -3.62
N VAL A 41 -0.99 -0.02 -3.63
CA VAL A 41 -0.93 0.82 -2.43
C VAL A 41 -2.15 1.73 -2.34
N PHE A 42 -2.70 1.83 -1.13
CA PHE A 42 -3.79 2.73 -0.77
C PHE A 42 -3.60 3.23 0.66
N CYS A 43 -4.22 4.36 0.99
CA CYS A 43 -4.27 4.86 2.36
C CYS A 43 -5.66 5.43 2.69
N HIS A 44 -5.78 6.34 3.66
CA HIS A 44 -7.07 6.92 4.01
C HIS A 44 -7.61 7.84 2.89
N SER A 45 -6.83 8.84 2.47
CA SER A 45 -7.24 9.88 1.51
C SER A 45 -6.52 9.84 0.15
N GLY A 46 -5.42 9.08 0.03
CA GLY A 46 -4.60 8.96 -1.19
C GLY A 46 -3.21 9.64 -1.12
N ALA A 47 -2.97 10.55 -0.17
CA ALA A 47 -1.69 11.25 -0.06
C ALA A 47 -0.53 10.30 0.30
N ARG A 48 -0.70 9.49 1.34
CA ARG A 48 0.32 8.52 1.80
C ARG A 48 0.60 7.43 0.77
N SER A 49 -0.40 7.01 -0.03
CA SER A 49 -0.18 6.01 -1.07
C SER A 49 0.57 6.58 -2.28
N GLY A 50 0.46 7.89 -2.54
CA GLY A 50 1.33 8.59 -3.49
C GLY A 50 2.80 8.58 -3.06
N ALA A 51 3.07 8.91 -1.79
CA ALA A 51 4.41 8.84 -1.23
C ALA A 51 4.96 7.39 -1.22
N ALA A 52 4.13 6.42 -0.84
CA ALA A 52 4.50 5.01 -0.87
C ALA A 52 4.86 4.53 -2.28
N LYS A 53 4.07 4.91 -3.30
CA LYS A 53 4.40 4.58 -4.69
C LYS A 53 5.77 5.10 -5.08
N LYS A 54 6.08 6.38 -4.78
CA LYS A 54 7.39 6.97 -5.08
C LYS A 54 8.53 6.21 -4.38
N ALA A 55 8.38 5.91 -3.09
CA ALA A 55 9.38 5.17 -2.32
C ALA A 55 9.60 3.75 -2.87
N LEU A 56 8.55 3.07 -3.32
CA LEU A 56 8.66 1.73 -3.91
C LEU A 56 9.36 1.76 -5.28
N LEU A 57 9.04 2.74 -6.13
CA LEU A 57 9.73 2.92 -7.41
C LEU A 57 11.23 3.19 -7.19
N GLN A 58 11.58 4.05 -6.22
CA GLN A 58 12.97 4.30 -5.83
C GLN A 58 13.67 3.05 -5.27
N ALA A 59 12.93 2.16 -4.61
CA ALA A 59 13.42 0.87 -4.14
C ALA A 59 13.49 -0.22 -5.24
N GLY A 60 13.27 0.16 -6.50
CA GLY A 60 13.42 -0.69 -7.68
C GLY A 60 12.19 -1.52 -8.05
N TYR A 61 11.04 -1.33 -7.38
CA TYR A 61 9.79 -1.99 -7.82
C TYR A 61 9.28 -1.32 -9.08
N THR A 62 8.94 -2.10 -10.10
CA THR A 62 8.54 -1.58 -11.41
C THR A 62 7.03 -1.54 -11.59
N ASN A 63 6.29 -2.36 -10.85
CA ASN A 63 4.85 -2.52 -10.99
C ASN A 63 4.08 -2.06 -9.75
N VAL A 64 3.99 -0.74 -9.55
CA VAL A 64 3.35 -0.14 -8.36
C VAL A 64 2.14 0.72 -8.74
N ILE A 65 0.97 0.31 -8.28
CA ILE A 65 -0.32 0.93 -8.57
C ILE A 65 -0.80 1.69 -7.32
N ASN A 66 -1.07 3.00 -7.47
CA ASN A 66 -1.71 3.79 -6.43
C ASN A 66 -3.22 3.79 -6.65
N SER A 67 -3.97 3.07 -5.82
CA SER A 67 -5.45 3.05 -5.89
C SER A 67 -6.11 4.20 -5.12
N GLY A 68 -5.33 5.01 -4.41
CA GLY A 68 -5.80 6.22 -3.72
C GLY A 68 -6.34 5.93 -2.31
N SER A 69 -7.62 6.26 -2.09
CA SER A 69 -8.27 6.16 -0.78
C SER A 69 -8.81 4.75 -0.49
N LEU A 70 -8.95 4.45 0.79
CA LEU A 70 -9.54 3.23 1.32
C LEU A 70 -10.97 3.04 0.79
N HIS A 71 -11.74 4.13 0.77
CA HIS A 71 -13.10 4.14 0.23
C HIS A 71 -13.14 3.72 -1.25
N ARG A 72 -12.25 4.27 -2.08
CA ARG A 72 -12.17 3.89 -3.49
C ARG A 72 -11.78 2.42 -3.65
N MET A 73 -10.78 1.96 -2.90
CA MET A 73 -10.31 0.58 -2.97
C MET A 73 -11.40 -0.42 -2.55
N ARG A 74 -12.21 -0.08 -1.54
CA ARG A 74 -13.40 -0.85 -1.14
C ARG A 74 -14.43 -0.98 -2.24
N LYS A 75 -14.81 0.14 -2.85
CA LYS A 75 -15.76 0.17 -3.96
C LYS A 75 -15.30 -0.71 -5.14
N VAL A 76 -14.00 -0.71 -5.44
CA VAL A 76 -13.42 -1.57 -6.51
C VAL A 76 -13.49 -3.05 -6.15
N LEU A 77 -13.32 -3.40 -4.88
CA LEU A 77 -13.31 -4.79 -4.41
C LEU A 77 -14.69 -5.32 -3.96
N GLY A 78 -15.73 -4.48 -3.99
CA GLY A 78 -17.05 -4.83 -3.46
C GLY A 78 -17.05 -5.12 -1.95
N GLN A 79 -16.19 -4.43 -1.19
CA GLN A 79 -16.04 -4.56 0.27
C GLN A 79 -16.49 -3.29 1.00
#